data_AF-A0A417XUL8-F1
#
_entry.id   AF-A0A417XUL8-F1
#
_cell.length_a   1.000
_cell.length_b   1.000
_cell.length_c   1.000
_cell.angle_alpha   90.00
_cell.angle_beta   90.00
_cell.angle_gamma   90.00
#
_symmetry.space_group_name_H-M   'P 1'
#
loop_
_entity.id
_entity.type
_entity.pdbx_description
1 polymer ?
#
loop_
_entity_poly.entity_id
_entity_poly.type
_entity_poly.pdbx_seq_one_letter_code
_entity_poly.pdbx_strand_id
1 'polypeptide(L)'
;MTQLHLHSTSRAEDAGFLAVRDTAAVARDAGLEYRIVGGQMVRLHVALAGVAEPTIRVTLDADLGVAAASARNPALCRPRIARLHPTNSIEPLHQDN
;
A
#
# COMPACT_ATOMS: atom_id res chain seq x y z
N MET A 1 18.52 -11.68 7.51
CA MET A 1 17.30 -10.88 7.23
C MET A 1 16.46 -10.90 8.49
N THR A 2 15.99 -9.74 8.96
CA THR A 2 15.11 -9.64 10.13
C THR A 2 13.65 -9.71 9.66
N GLN A 3 12.85 -10.58 10.27
CA GLN A 3 11.42 -10.70 9.99
C GLN A 3 10.63 -9.94 11.05
N LEU A 4 9.71 -9.07 10.63
CA LEU A 4 8.84 -8.29 11.50
C LEU A 4 7.41 -8.83 11.41
N HIS A 5 6.82 -9.19 12.54
CA HIS A 5 5.42 -9.60 12.64
C HIS A 5 4.58 -8.45 13.15
N LEU A 6 3.57 -8.06 12.37
CA LEU A 6 2.63 -7.00 12.73
C LEU A 6 1.25 -7.61 12.90
N HIS A 7 0.62 -7.32 14.04
CA HIS A 7 -0.75 -7.72 14.29
C HIS A 7 -1.68 -6.57 13.93
N SER A 8 -2.61 -6.82 13.00
CA SER A 8 -3.69 -5.90 12.74
C SER A 8 -4.80 -6.09 13.76
N THR A 9 -5.29 -4.98 14.32
CA THR A 9 -6.40 -4.94 15.28
C THR A 9 -7.72 -4.49 14.63
N SER A 10 -7.69 -4.07 13.36
CA SER A 10 -8.88 -3.62 12.63
C SER A 10 -8.80 -3.90 11.13
N ARG A 11 -9.97 -3.94 10.46
CA ARG A 11 -10.02 -4.04 8.99
C ARG A 11 -9.32 -2.88 8.28
N ALA A 12 -9.39 -1.70 8.88
CA ALA A 12 -8.83 -0.48 8.33
C ALA A 12 -7.29 -0.52 8.36
N GLU A 13 -6.75 -1.03 9.47
CA GLU A 13 -5.33 -1.30 9.62
C GLU A 13 -4.82 -2.39 8.67
N ASP A 14 -5.59 -3.48 8.52
CA ASP A 14 -5.26 -4.56 7.59
C ASP A 14 -5.20 -4.06 6.13
N ALA A 15 -6.17 -3.22 5.74
CA ALA A 15 -6.15 -2.57 4.43
C ALA A 15 -4.89 -1.73 4.20
N GLY A 16 -4.40 -1.03 5.22
CA GLY A 16 -3.13 -0.30 5.15
C GLY A 16 -1.92 -1.21 4.91
N PHE A 17 -1.83 -2.36 5.60
CA PHE A 17 -0.76 -3.33 5.37
C PHE A 17 -0.84 -3.98 3.98
N LEU A 18 -2.06 -4.28 3.51
CA LEU A 18 -2.28 -4.77 2.15
C LEU A 18 -1.88 -3.72 1.11
N ALA A 19 -2.18 -2.44 1.34
CA ALA A 19 -1.78 -1.35 0.45
C ALA A 19 -0.24 -1.25 0.34
N VAL A 20 0.50 -1.37 1.46
CA VAL A 20 1.97 -1.42 1.45
C VAL A 20 2.48 -2.61 0.64
N ARG A 21 1.94 -3.81 0.89
CA ARG A 21 2.33 -5.02 0.16
C ARG A 21 2.10 -4.87 -1.34
N ASP A 22 0.93 -4.38 -1.74
CA ASP A 22 0.51 -4.31 -3.14
C ASP A 22 1.31 -3.24 -3.90
N THR A 23 1.52 -2.06 -3.30
CA THR A 23 2.34 -1.00 -3.91
C THR A 23 3.81 -1.40 -4.04
N ALA A 24 4.38 -2.03 -3.01
CA ALA A 24 5.73 -2.58 -3.04
C ALA A 24 5.91 -3.66 -4.12
N ALA A 25 4.92 -4.55 -4.27
CA ALA A 25 4.92 -5.58 -5.30
C ALA A 25 4.87 -4.97 -6.70
N VAL A 26 3.99 -3.99 -6.95
CA VAL A 26 3.92 -3.29 -8.25
C VAL A 26 5.25 -2.64 -8.61
N ALA A 27 5.88 -1.92 -7.66
CA ALA A 27 7.15 -1.25 -7.90
C ALA A 27 8.28 -2.25 -8.19
N ARG A 28 8.36 -3.33 -7.40
CA ARG A 28 9.32 -4.42 -7.60
C ARG A 28 9.13 -5.09 -8.98
N ASP A 29 7.90 -5.45 -9.33
CA ASP A 29 7.60 -6.16 -10.57
C ASP A 29 7.85 -5.26 -11.80
N ALA A 30 7.76 -3.94 -11.64
CA ALA A 30 8.16 -2.95 -12.63
C ALA A 30 9.67 -2.65 -12.66
N GLY A 31 10.48 -3.30 -11.82
CA GLY A 31 11.94 -3.11 -11.74
C GLY A 31 12.36 -1.74 -11.22
N LEU A 32 11.50 -1.09 -10.43
CA LEU A 32 11.75 0.26 -9.92
C LEU A 32 12.47 0.21 -8.57
N GLU A 33 13.46 1.09 -8.38
CA GLU A 33 13.93 1.41 -7.04
C GLU A 33 12.83 2.20 -6.31
N TYR A 34 12.49 1.76 -5.10
CA TYR A 34 11.47 2.40 -4.29
C TYR A 34 11.82 2.36 -2.80
N ARG A 35 11.15 3.23 -2.03
CA ARG A 35 11.15 3.23 -0.57
C ARG A 35 9.71 3.36 -0.07
N ILE A 36 9.35 2.62 0.97
CA ILE A 36 8.11 2.89 1.70
C ILE A 36 8.33 4.16 2.53
N VAL A 37 7.43 5.13 2.39
CA VAL A 37 7.49 6.41 3.11
C VAL A 37 6.15 6.68 3.81
N GLY A 38 5.98 7.87 4.37
CA GLY A 38 4.72 8.28 4.99
C GLY A 38 4.40 7.54 6.29
N GLY A 39 3.12 7.47 6.63
CA GLY A 39 2.65 6.95 7.93
C GLY A 39 2.98 5.47 8.15
N GLN A 40 2.94 4.66 7.09
CA GLN A 40 3.30 3.24 7.20
C GLN A 40 4.78 3.04 7.51
N MET A 41 5.68 3.87 6.95
CA MET A 41 7.11 3.79 7.28
C MET A 41 7.36 4.06 8.76
N VAL A 42 6.70 5.06 9.34
CA VAL A 42 6.79 5.35 10.78
C VAL A 42 6.29 4.17 11.61
N ARG A 43 5.15 3.57 11.23
CA ARG A 43 4.61 2.38 11.90
C ARG A 43 5.59 1.22 11.90
N LEU A 44 6.21 0.92 10.76
CA LEU A 44 7.21 -0.14 10.65
C LEU A 44 8.43 0.14 11.53
N HIS A 45 8.90 1.38 11.59
CA HIS A 45 10.04 1.76 12.43
C HIS A 45 9.72 1.65 13.92
N VAL A 46 8.54 2.09 14.35
CA VAL A 46 8.11 1.93 15.76
C VAL A 46 8.01 0.47 16.15
N ALA A 47 7.41 -0.35 15.29
CA ALA A 47 7.29 -1.79 15.52
C ALA A 47 8.66 -2.47 15.59
N LEU A 48 9.61 -2.09 14.73
CA LEU A 48 10.98 -2.61 14.76
C LEU A 48 11.74 -2.15 16.01
N ALA A 49 11.52 -0.92 16.46
CA ALA A 49 12.18 -0.36 17.64
C ALA A 49 11.63 -0.91 18.97
N GLY A 50 10.49 -1.62 18.95
CA GLY A 50 9.87 -2.19 20.15
C GLY A 50 9.37 -1.14 21.15
N VAL A 51 9.10 0.08 20.70
CA VAL A 51 8.63 1.17 21.55
C VAL A 51 7.13 0.99 21.81
N ALA A 52 6.73 1.04 23.09
CA ALA A 52 5.32 0.99 23.48
C ALA A 52 4.53 2.16 22.86
N GLU A 53 3.37 1.84 22.28
CA GLU A 53 2.52 2.67 21.44
C GLU A 53 2.62 4.19 21.68
N PRO A 54 3.26 4.94 20.76
CA PRO A 54 2.84 6.31 20.52
C PRO A 54 1.36 6.27 20.09
N THR A 55 0.61 7.34 20.30
CA THR A 55 -0.73 7.51 19.71
C THR A 55 -0.61 7.54 18.19
N ILE A 56 -0.45 6.37 17.56
CA ILE A 56 -0.22 6.23 16.14
C ILE A 56 -1.58 6.32 15.47
N ARG A 57 -1.81 7.42 14.78
CA ARG A 57 -2.95 7.56 13.87
C ARG A 57 -2.95 6.39 12.89
N VAL A 58 -4.10 5.72 12.77
CA VAL A 58 -4.30 4.66 11.78
C VAL A 58 -4.04 5.25 10.38
N THR A 59 -3.04 4.68 9.69
CA THR A 59 -2.71 5.01 8.31
C THR A 59 -3.38 3.98 7.41
N LEU A 60 -4.25 4.44 6.53
CA LEU A 60 -5.13 3.60 5.70
C LEU A 60 -4.63 3.46 4.26
N ASP A 61 -3.69 4.31 3.90
CA ASP A 61 -3.01 4.40 2.63
C ASP A 61 -1.56 3.89 2.76
N ALA A 62 -0.86 3.89 1.63
CA ALA A 62 0.55 3.58 1.52
C ALA A 62 1.20 4.57 0.57
N ASP A 63 2.34 5.13 1.00
CA ASP A 63 3.13 6.06 0.21
C ASP A 63 4.41 5.40 -0.28
N LEU A 64 4.73 5.65 -1.55
CA LEU A 64 5.93 5.15 -2.20
C LEU A 64 6.82 6.32 -2.63
N GLY A 65 8.05 6.35 -2.12
CA GLY A 65 9.10 7.21 -2.63
C GLY A 65 9.78 6.55 -3.83
N VAL A 66 9.72 7.20 -5.00
CA VAL A 66 10.38 6.76 -6.24
C VAL A 66 11.15 7.91 -6.86
N ALA A 67 12.07 7.61 -7.77
CA ALA A 67 12.72 8.65 -8.58
C ALA A 67 11.68 9.39 -9.43
N ALA A 68 11.87 10.69 -9.66
CA ALA A 68 10.93 11.50 -10.44
C ALA A 68 10.69 10.94 -11.86
N ALA A 69 11.72 10.38 -12.49
CA ALA A 69 11.61 9.71 -13.78
C ALA A 69 10.71 8.46 -13.73
N SER A 70 10.68 7.76 -12.59
CA SER A 70 9.88 6.56 -12.36
C SER A 70 8.43 6.86 -11.98
N ALA A 71 8.13 8.06 -11.47
CA ALA A 71 6.79 8.45 -11.05
C ALA A 71 5.74 8.39 -12.18
N ARG A 72 6.18 8.51 -13.44
CA ARG A 72 5.32 8.40 -14.63
C ARG A 72 5.23 6.98 -15.19
N ASN A 73 5.81 5.98 -14.51
CA ASN A 73 5.73 4.60 -14.97
C ASN A 73 4.26 4.13 -14.97
N PRO A 74 3.74 3.63 -16.12
CA PRO A 74 2.35 3.21 -16.22
C PRO A 74 1.92 2.17 -15.18
N ALA A 75 2.84 1.32 -14.71
CA ALA A 75 2.58 0.35 -13.65
C ALA A 75 2.19 1.02 -12.32
N LEU A 76 2.76 2.19 -12.01
CA LEU A 76 2.41 2.99 -10.82
C LEU A 76 1.15 3.82 -11.03
N CYS A 77 0.90 4.32 -12.25
CA CYS A 77 -0.28 5.15 -12.55
C CYS A 77 -1.57 4.32 -12.70
N ARG A 78 -1.45 3.04 -13.04
CA ARG A 78 -2.59 2.11 -13.18
C ARG A 78 -2.23 0.75 -12.58
N PRO A 79 -2.06 0.67 -11.25
CA PRO A 79 -1.65 -0.57 -10.61
C PRO A 79 -2.70 -1.66 -10.86
N ARG A 80 -2.24 -2.83 -11.33
CA ARG A 80 -3.07 -4.04 -11.36
C ARG A 80 -3.14 -4.60 -9.95
N ILE A 81 -4.06 -4.05 -9.15
CA ILE A 81 -4.32 -4.55 -7.79
C ILE A 81 -5.14 -5.84 -7.92
N ALA A 82 -4.48 -6.99 -7.85
CA ALA A 82 -5.08 -8.31 -8.08
C ALA A 82 -6.04 -8.77 -6.96
N ARG A 83 -6.40 -7.92 -5.99
CA ARG A 83 -7.13 -8.36 -4.79
C ARG A 83 -8.00 -7.29 -4.13
N LEU A 84 -8.83 -6.61 -4.91
CA LEU A 84 -10.11 -6.09 -4.41
C LEU A 84 -11.21 -7.03 -4.89
N HIS A 85 -11.68 -7.98 -4.06
CA HIS A 85 -12.90 -8.76 -4.37
C HIS A 85 -13.66 -9.12 -3.08
N PRO A 86 -15.01 -9.19 -3.13
CA PRO A 86 -15.80 -9.62 -4.29
C PRO A 86 -16.79 -8.60 -4.88
N THR A 87 -17.02 -8.78 -6.18
CA THR A 87 -18.26 -8.56 -6.97
C THR A 87 -19.18 -7.39 -6.59
N ASN A 88 -19.04 -6.28 -7.30
CA ASN A 88 -20.19 -5.65 -7.94
C ASN A 88 -19.79 -5.35 -9.37
N SER A 89 -20.43 -6.04 -10.30
CA SER A 89 -20.45 -5.72 -11.72
C SER A 89 -20.81 -4.24 -11.83
N ILE A 90 -19.85 -3.38 -12.18
CA ILE A 90 -20.21 -2.10 -12.77
C ILE A 90 -20.51 -2.47 -14.22
N GLU A 91 -21.76 -2.81 -14.49
CA GLU A 91 -22.24 -2.76 -15.87
C GLU A 91 -22.01 -1.33 -16.38
N PRO A 92 -21.51 -1.16 -17.61
CA PRO A 92 -21.51 0.16 -18.21
C PRO A 92 -22.97 0.61 -18.27
N LEU A 93 -23.27 1.76 -17.68
CA LEU A 93 -24.52 2.46 -17.96
C LEU A 93 -24.56 2.67 -19.47
N HIS A 94 -25.39 1.86 -20.13
CA HIS A 94 -25.84 2.11 -21.48
C HIS A 94 -26.44 3.51 -21.47
N GLN A 95 -25.72 4.48 -22.04
CA GLN A 95 -26.33 5.74 -22.42
C GLN A 95 -27.19 5.43 -23.65
N ASP A 96 -28.43 5.07 -23.39
CA ASP A 96 -29.45 5.03 -24.41
C ASP A 96 -29.82 6.48 -24.78
N ASN A 97 -29.40 6.84 -26.00
CA ASN A 97 -29.84 7.94 -26.86
C ASN A 97 -29.61 9.40 -26.39
#